data_AF-A0A919M396-F1
#
_entry.id   AF-A0A919M396-F1
#
_cell.length_a   1.000
_cell.length_b   1.000
_cell.length_c   1.000
_cell.angle_alpha   90.00
_cell.angle_beta   90.00
_cell.angle_gamma   90.00
#
_symmetry.space_group_name_H-M   'P 1'
#
loop_
_entity.id
_entity.type
_entity.pdbx_description
1 polymer ?
#
loop_
_entity_poly.entity_id
_entity_poly.type
_entity_poly.pdbx_seq_one_letter_code
_entity_poly.pdbx_strand_id
1 'polypeptide(L)'
;MRCLSRSAARLRDVPWADQVEIAEADLGDPATLPAAFEGIEVAYFLMHSLGQHDFERRDREAAANFAAAARAAGVRRIIYLGGPEPPPGDRPSPHLRSRAEVARILLASGVPTAVLRAPVIIGSGSASFEMLRYLTERLPAMVCPRWVDNRIQPIAVRDVLRYLIDAAALPPEVHRGFDIGGADVLTYAEMMRHYARVAGLPRRIIVPTRVLSPWLSAHWVGLVTPVPNAIARPLVASLVHEAVARENDLAELLPGPAPLGFDESVRLALGRIRDANVETRWSSASGRDASAEPLPSDPAWSGGSIYTDERKREVHAPAERLWRVIEGVGGENGWYSFPLAWSVRGWLDRMVGGVGLRRGRRDKDRLRVGEALDWWRVEEIVPGSLLRLRAEMRVPGRAWLEMCAEADGDGRSVYRQRAVFLPRGLAGHLYWASVWPFHGIVFNGMARNIARGAEE
;
A
#
# COMPACT_ATOMS: atom_id res chain seq x y z
N MET A 1 4.27 -3.02 -24.54
CA MET A 1 3.73 -1.88 -23.75
C MET A 1 4.89 -0.93 -23.46
N ARG A 2 4.67 0.38 -23.55
CA ARG A 2 5.69 1.40 -23.24
C ARG A 2 5.25 2.20 -22.01
N CYS A 3 6.15 2.34 -21.04
CA CYS A 3 5.94 3.11 -19.82
C CYS A 3 6.72 4.42 -19.90
N LEU A 4 6.00 5.55 -19.92
CA LEU A 4 6.59 6.88 -19.90
C LEU A 4 6.95 7.26 -18.46
N SER A 5 8.18 7.70 -18.22
CA SER A 5 8.65 8.23 -16.94
C SER A 5 9.49 9.48 -17.13
N ARG A 6 9.44 10.43 -16.19
CA ARG A 6 10.38 11.56 -16.14
C ARG A 6 11.81 11.16 -15.76
N SER A 7 11.98 9.93 -15.29
CA SER A 7 13.28 9.37 -14.92
C SER A 7 13.20 7.86 -15.04
N ALA A 8 13.84 7.30 -16.06
CA ALA A 8 13.91 5.86 -16.29
C ALA A 8 14.55 5.13 -15.10
N ALA A 9 15.49 5.78 -14.41
CA ALA A 9 16.15 5.23 -13.23
C ALA A 9 15.18 4.81 -12.12
N ARG A 10 14.01 5.48 -11.98
CA ARG A 10 12.99 5.13 -10.98
C ARG A 10 12.23 3.85 -11.30
N LEU A 11 12.25 3.42 -12.55
CA LEU A 11 11.59 2.21 -13.03
C LEU A 11 12.60 1.08 -13.26
N ARG A 12 13.88 1.25 -12.90
CA ARG A 12 14.91 0.23 -13.10
C ARG A 12 14.65 -1.02 -12.27
N ASP A 13 14.24 -0.82 -11.02
CA ASP A 13 14.17 -1.88 -10.01
C ASP A 13 12.73 -2.37 -9.77
N VAL A 14 11.77 -1.96 -10.61
CA VAL A 14 10.40 -2.48 -10.52
C VAL A 14 10.34 -3.90 -11.10
N PRO A 15 9.58 -4.84 -10.50
CA PRO A 15 9.62 -6.26 -10.90
C PRO A 15 9.22 -6.57 -12.35
N TRP A 16 8.56 -5.63 -13.04
CA TRP A 16 8.07 -5.78 -14.42
C TRP A 16 8.87 -4.95 -15.43
N ALA A 17 9.98 -4.33 -15.02
CA ALA A 17 10.77 -3.43 -15.87
C ALA A 17 11.26 -4.10 -17.16
N ASP A 18 11.58 -5.39 -17.10
CA ASP A 18 12.05 -6.22 -18.21
C ASP A 18 10.93 -6.65 -19.18
N GLN A 19 9.67 -6.45 -18.81
CA GLN A 19 8.49 -6.82 -19.62
C GLN A 19 7.95 -5.65 -20.46
N VAL A 20 8.54 -4.46 -20.33
CA VAL A 20 8.06 -3.23 -20.97
C VAL A 20 9.20 -2.41 -21.54
N GLU A 21 8.89 -1.54 -22.49
CA GLU A 21 9.81 -0.50 -22.94
C GLU A 21 9.70 0.72 -22.01
N ILE A 22 10.81 1.22 -21.47
CA ILE A 22 10.81 2.44 -20.65
C ILE A 22 11.23 3.62 -21.53
N ALA A 23 10.34 4.60 -21.69
CA ALA A 23 10.64 5.84 -22.38
C ALA A 23 10.80 6.99 -21.38
N GLU A 24 11.95 7.66 -21.41
CA GLU A 24 12.18 8.83 -20.57
C GLU A 24 11.66 10.10 -21.27
N ALA A 25 10.65 10.75 -20.69
CA ALA A 25 10.10 12.00 -21.19
C ALA A 25 9.39 12.80 -20.09
N ASP A 26 9.29 14.12 -20.25
CA ASP A 26 8.58 15.02 -19.34
C ASP A 26 7.38 15.66 -20.04
N LEU A 27 6.16 15.47 -19.50
CA LEU A 27 4.97 16.14 -20.02
C LEU A 27 5.03 17.67 -19.87
N GLY A 28 5.91 18.20 -19.03
CA GLY A 28 6.21 19.64 -18.96
C GLY A 28 7.15 20.14 -20.06
N ASP A 29 7.83 19.25 -20.79
CA ASP A 29 8.73 19.57 -21.88
C ASP A 29 8.30 18.88 -23.19
N PRO A 30 7.54 19.57 -24.06
CA PRO A 30 7.03 19.02 -25.31
C PRO A 30 8.11 18.42 -26.22
N ALA A 31 9.35 18.92 -26.15
CA ALA A 31 10.43 18.45 -27.01
C ALA A 31 10.84 16.99 -26.73
N THR A 32 10.54 16.49 -25.53
CA THR A 32 10.86 15.12 -25.11
C THR A 32 9.82 14.09 -25.54
N LEU A 33 8.63 14.52 -25.95
CA LEU A 33 7.49 13.64 -26.22
C LEU A 33 7.52 12.87 -27.55
N PRO A 34 8.03 13.42 -28.69
CA PRO A 34 7.90 12.75 -29.99
C PRO A 34 8.42 11.32 -30.01
N ALA A 35 9.62 11.07 -29.45
CA ALA A 35 10.21 9.74 -29.40
C ALA A 35 9.39 8.76 -28.53
N ALA A 36 8.81 9.25 -27.41
CA ALA A 36 8.00 8.42 -26.54
C ALA A 36 6.69 7.95 -27.20
N PHE A 37 6.16 8.72 -28.15
CA PHE A 37 4.91 8.42 -28.85
C PHE A 37 5.09 7.63 -30.17
N GLU A 38 6.31 7.39 -30.63
CA GLU A 38 6.56 6.68 -31.88
C GLU A 38 5.98 5.25 -31.88
N GLY A 39 5.11 4.94 -32.83
CA GLY A 39 4.47 3.62 -32.94
C GLY A 39 3.40 3.32 -31.88
N ILE A 40 2.97 4.33 -31.10
CA ILE A 40 1.92 4.14 -30.09
C ILE A 40 0.53 4.21 -30.73
N GLU A 41 -0.26 3.15 -30.58
CA GLU A 41 -1.65 3.12 -31.07
C GLU A 41 -2.67 3.57 -30.01
N VAL A 42 -2.44 3.23 -28.74
CA VAL A 42 -3.32 3.55 -27.61
C VAL A 42 -2.49 4.18 -26.51
N ALA A 43 -2.92 5.35 -26.01
CA ALA A 43 -2.21 6.10 -25.00
C ALA A 43 -3.06 6.29 -23.73
N TYR A 44 -2.52 5.85 -22.59
CA TYR A 44 -3.17 5.99 -21.29
C TYR A 44 -2.67 7.22 -20.56
N PHE A 45 -3.57 8.13 -20.19
CA PHE A 45 -3.26 9.28 -19.35
C PHE A 45 -3.66 8.99 -17.90
N LEU A 46 -2.68 8.62 -17.07
CA LEU A 46 -2.87 8.31 -15.64
C LEU A 46 -2.20 9.35 -14.71
N MET A 47 -1.61 10.39 -15.28
CA MET A 47 -0.86 11.38 -14.53
C MET A 47 -1.77 12.40 -13.84
N HIS A 48 -1.34 12.84 -12.66
CA HIS A 48 -1.89 13.98 -11.96
C HIS A 48 -0.82 14.62 -11.06
N SER A 49 -0.87 15.93 -10.90
CA SER A 49 0.10 16.70 -10.12
C SER A 49 -0.37 16.96 -8.70
N LEU A 50 -1.34 16.17 -8.22
CA LEU A 50 -1.88 16.27 -6.86
C LEU A 50 -0.74 16.24 -5.82
N GLY A 51 -0.72 17.23 -4.92
CA GLY A 51 0.34 17.41 -3.94
C GLY A 51 1.48 18.34 -4.37
N GLN A 52 1.47 18.84 -5.61
CA GLN A 52 2.37 19.89 -6.09
C GLN A 52 1.72 21.27 -5.98
N HIS A 53 2.54 22.32 -5.89
CA HIS A 53 2.07 23.70 -6.09
C HIS A 53 1.59 23.89 -7.54
N ASP A 54 0.57 24.74 -7.73
CA ASP A 54 -0.06 25.03 -9.03
C ASP A 54 -0.46 23.77 -9.83
N PHE A 55 -0.93 22.72 -9.15
CA PHE A 55 -1.28 21.46 -9.80
C PHE A 55 -2.31 21.64 -10.93
N GLU A 56 -3.28 22.57 -10.80
CA GLU A 56 -4.25 22.90 -11.86
C GLU A 56 -3.55 23.35 -13.16
N ARG A 57 -2.51 24.19 -13.07
CA ARG A 57 -1.73 24.63 -14.24
C ARG A 57 -0.91 23.47 -14.82
N ARG A 58 -0.21 22.72 -13.97
CA ARG A 58 0.66 21.62 -14.41
C ARG A 58 -0.13 20.50 -15.08
N ASP A 59 -1.30 20.15 -14.54
CA ASP A 59 -2.19 19.15 -15.13
C ASP A 59 -2.71 19.61 -16.50
N ARG A 60 -3.08 20.89 -16.64
CA ARG A 60 -3.48 21.49 -17.93
C ARG A 60 -2.36 21.42 -18.96
N GLU A 61 -1.15 21.88 -18.61
CA GLU A 61 0.02 21.89 -19.49
C GLU A 61 0.38 20.46 -19.93
N ALA A 62 0.44 19.52 -18.98
CA ALA A 62 0.74 18.13 -19.25
C ALA A 62 -0.30 17.48 -20.18
N ALA A 63 -1.60 17.73 -19.96
CA ALA A 63 -2.66 17.23 -20.80
C ALA A 63 -2.62 17.81 -22.23
N ALA A 64 -2.32 19.10 -22.36
CA ALA A 64 -2.20 19.76 -23.66
C ALA A 64 -1.02 19.21 -24.47
N ASN A 65 0.14 19.05 -23.82
CA ASN A 65 1.35 18.52 -24.45
C ASN A 65 1.15 17.04 -24.85
N PHE A 66 0.55 16.24 -23.96
CA PHE A 66 0.20 14.85 -24.26
C PHE A 66 -0.77 14.74 -25.43
N ALA A 67 -1.84 15.54 -25.45
CA ALA A 67 -2.82 15.57 -26.53
C ALA A 67 -2.18 15.93 -27.87
N ALA A 68 -1.32 16.94 -27.89
CA ALA A 68 -0.61 17.36 -29.09
C ALA A 68 0.34 16.27 -29.62
N ALA A 69 1.12 15.64 -28.72
CA ALA A 69 2.01 14.56 -29.09
C ALA A 69 1.26 13.31 -29.59
N ALA A 70 0.19 12.93 -28.90
CA ALA A 70 -0.67 11.81 -29.30
C ALA A 70 -1.26 12.02 -30.70
N ARG A 71 -1.79 13.23 -30.95
CA ARG A 71 -2.33 13.59 -32.27
C ARG A 71 -1.25 13.56 -33.35
N ALA A 72 -0.09 14.14 -33.09
CA ALA A 72 1.02 14.20 -34.05
C ALA A 72 1.55 12.81 -34.41
N ALA A 73 1.59 11.88 -33.45
CA ALA A 73 2.02 10.51 -33.66
C ALA A 73 0.95 9.59 -34.28
N GLY A 74 -0.28 10.09 -34.49
CA GLY A 74 -1.38 9.29 -35.05
C GLY A 74 -1.94 8.25 -34.09
N VAL A 75 -1.86 8.50 -32.77
CA VAL A 75 -2.52 7.67 -31.74
C VAL A 75 -4.00 7.53 -32.10
N ARG A 76 -4.53 6.31 -32.01
CA ARG A 76 -5.91 5.97 -32.38
C ARG A 76 -6.87 6.11 -31.22
N ARG A 77 -6.38 6.04 -29.98
CA ARG A 77 -7.19 6.09 -28.77
C ARG A 77 -6.43 6.72 -27.60
N ILE A 78 -7.06 7.67 -26.92
CA ILE A 78 -6.64 8.12 -25.59
C ILE A 78 -7.61 7.55 -24.54
N ILE A 79 -7.07 7.04 -23.45
CA ILE A 79 -7.85 6.61 -22.29
C ILE A 79 -7.40 7.43 -21.09
N TYR A 80 -8.32 8.18 -20.50
CA TYR A 80 -8.05 9.01 -19.34
C TYR A 80 -8.77 8.47 -18.12
N LEU A 81 -8.03 8.11 -17.06
CA LEU A 81 -8.64 7.89 -15.75
C LEU A 81 -8.79 9.25 -15.07
N GLY A 82 -10.02 9.75 -14.98
CA GLY A 82 -10.42 11.05 -14.44
C GLY A 82 -10.94 11.01 -13.01
N GLY A 83 -11.65 12.05 -12.60
CA GLY A 83 -12.39 12.11 -11.33
C GLY A 83 -13.89 12.29 -11.58
N PRO A 84 -14.75 12.10 -10.57
CA PRO A 84 -16.18 12.26 -10.72
C PRO A 84 -16.52 13.72 -11.00
N GLU A 85 -17.55 13.96 -11.81
CA GLU A 85 -18.11 15.30 -11.96
C GLU A 85 -19.08 15.57 -10.81
N PRO A 86 -19.02 16.73 -10.14
CA PRO A 86 -20.01 17.07 -9.10
C PRO A 86 -21.42 17.18 -9.68
N PRO A 87 -22.47 17.07 -8.83
CA PRO A 87 -23.85 17.28 -9.25
C PRO A 87 -24.05 18.62 -9.97
N PRO A 88 -25.01 18.73 -10.91
CA PRO A 88 -25.31 20.00 -11.55
C PRO A 88 -25.66 21.07 -10.50
N GLY A 89 -25.01 22.23 -10.57
CA GLY A 89 -25.22 23.33 -9.62
C GLY A 89 -24.19 23.39 -8.48
N ASP A 90 -23.43 22.32 -8.24
CA ASP A 90 -22.34 22.33 -7.26
C ASP A 90 -21.10 23.04 -7.80
N ARG A 91 -20.40 23.77 -6.93
CA ARG A 91 -19.08 24.33 -7.26
C ARG A 91 -17.99 23.26 -7.04
N PRO A 92 -17.37 22.70 -8.09
CA PRO A 92 -16.30 21.72 -7.94
C PRO A 92 -15.13 22.27 -7.11
N SER A 93 -14.60 21.41 -6.24
CA SER A 93 -13.29 21.63 -5.61
C SER A 93 -12.19 21.87 -6.67
N PRO A 94 -11.09 22.57 -6.33
CA PRO A 94 -9.96 22.75 -7.25
C PRO A 94 -9.43 21.45 -7.85
N HIS A 95 -9.43 20.38 -7.05
CA HIS A 95 -9.05 19.06 -7.53
C HIS A 95 -9.98 18.55 -8.64
N LEU A 96 -11.30 18.55 -8.41
CA LEU A 96 -12.28 18.08 -9.41
C LEU A 96 -12.31 18.98 -10.65
N ARG A 97 -12.10 20.30 -10.49
CA ARG A 97 -11.94 21.22 -11.63
C ARG A 97 -10.75 20.87 -12.51
N SER A 98 -9.58 20.63 -11.92
CA SER A 98 -8.39 20.21 -12.68
C SER A 98 -8.67 18.95 -13.50
N ARG A 99 -9.30 17.94 -12.87
CA ARG A 99 -9.63 16.66 -13.52
C ARG A 99 -10.63 16.83 -14.67
N ALA A 100 -11.65 17.67 -14.48
CA ALA A 100 -12.61 18.00 -15.53
C ALA A 100 -11.96 18.82 -16.67
N GLU A 101 -11.03 19.70 -16.36
CA GLU A 101 -10.27 20.46 -17.36
C GLU A 101 -9.38 19.55 -18.21
N VAL A 102 -8.64 18.63 -17.60
CA VAL A 102 -7.85 17.61 -18.32
C VAL A 102 -8.74 16.78 -19.24
N ALA A 103 -9.90 16.31 -18.75
CA ALA A 103 -10.86 15.57 -19.57
C ALA A 103 -11.27 16.37 -20.82
N ARG A 104 -11.61 17.66 -20.66
CA ARG A 104 -11.98 18.52 -21.79
C ARG A 104 -10.84 18.69 -22.79
N ILE A 105 -9.60 18.86 -22.32
CA ILE A 105 -8.43 19.01 -23.20
C ILE A 105 -8.20 17.74 -24.02
N LEU A 106 -8.25 16.57 -23.38
CA LEU A 106 -8.04 15.29 -24.07
C LEU A 106 -9.17 14.99 -25.05
N LEU A 107 -10.44 15.25 -24.69
CA LEU A 107 -11.58 15.13 -25.61
C LEU A 107 -11.48 16.12 -26.79
N ALA A 108 -10.92 17.32 -26.58
CA ALA A 108 -10.72 18.31 -27.65
C ALA A 108 -9.48 18.03 -28.51
N SER A 109 -8.71 16.98 -28.23
CA SER A 109 -7.43 16.69 -28.92
C SER A 109 -7.58 16.30 -30.39
N GLY A 110 -8.77 15.88 -30.81
CA GLY A 110 -8.99 15.29 -32.14
C GLY A 110 -8.57 13.82 -32.25
N VAL A 111 -8.15 13.20 -31.14
CA VAL A 111 -7.95 11.75 -31.02
C VAL A 111 -9.16 11.14 -30.31
N PRO A 112 -9.75 10.02 -30.79
CA PRO A 112 -10.80 9.31 -30.08
C PRO A 112 -10.41 9.06 -28.61
N THR A 113 -11.24 9.54 -27.68
CA THR A 113 -10.91 9.61 -26.27
C THR A 113 -12.02 9.03 -25.39
N ALA A 114 -11.68 8.11 -24.49
CA ALA A 114 -12.57 7.62 -23.45
C ALA A 114 -12.10 8.15 -22.09
N VAL A 115 -12.95 8.89 -21.38
CA VAL A 115 -12.65 9.39 -20.03
C VAL A 115 -13.37 8.53 -19.00
N LEU A 116 -12.65 7.74 -18.21
CA LEU A 116 -13.21 6.95 -17.13
C LEU A 116 -13.22 7.76 -15.82
N ARG A 117 -14.39 8.17 -15.36
CA ARG A 117 -14.57 8.98 -14.15
C ARG A 117 -14.79 8.07 -12.95
N ALA A 118 -13.68 7.75 -12.28
CA ALA A 118 -13.72 6.95 -11.06
C ALA A 118 -13.92 7.84 -9.82
N PRO A 119 -14.77 7.45 -8.87
CA PRO A 119 -14.86 8.08 -7.55
C PRO A 119 -13.69 7.57 -6.68
N VAL A 120 -13.95 7.16 -5.44
CA VAL A 120 -12.90 6.57 -4.59
C VAL A 120 -12.59 5.15 -5.07
N ILE A 121 -11.32 4.94 -5.41
CA ILE A 121 -10.78 3.63 -5.80
C ILE A 121 -10.31 2.88 -4.54
N ILE A 122 -10.81 1.66 -4.35
CA ILE A 122 -10.49 0.77 -3.24
C ILE A 122 -9.44 -0.25 -3.69
N GLY A 123 -8.24 -0.12 -3.14
CA GLY A 123 -7.08 -0.96 -3.45
C GLY A 123 -5.84 -0.46 -2.72
N SER A 124 -4.88 -1.36 -2.48
CA SER A 124 -3.61 -0.96 -1.87
C SER A 124 -2.90 0.09 -2.74
N GLY A 125 -2.24 1.07 -2.13
CA GLY A 125 -1.56 2.15 -2.85
C GLY A 125 -2.47 3.32 -3.25
N SER A 126 -3.80 3.14 -3.27
CA SER A 126 -4.75 4.25 -3.47
C SER A 126 -4.76 5.19 -2.27
N ALA A 127 -4.35 6.45 -2.46
CA ALA A 127 -4.32 7.45 -1.38
C ALA A 127 -5.66 7.58 -0.63
N SER A 128 -6.79 7.53 -1.33
CA SER A 128 -8.12 7.58 -0.74
C SER A 128 -8.44 6.37 0.13
N PHE A 129 -8.05 5.16 -0.32
CA PHE A 129 -8.20 3.95 0.46
C PHE A 129 -7.27 3.95 1.68
N GLU A 130 -6.02 4.39 1.53
CA GLU A 130 -5.07 4.47 2.63
C GLU A 130 -5.53 5.46 3.71
N MET A 131 -6.09 6.62 3.33
CA MET A 131 -6.70 7.54 4.29
C MET A 131 -7.87 6.89 5.05
N LEU A 132 -8.80 6.23 4.34
CA LEU A 132 -9.91 5.50 4.95
C LEU A 132 -9.41 4.46 5.95
N ARG A 133 -8.42 3.67 5.54
CA ARG A 133 -7.78 2.65 6.36
C ARG A 133 -7.19 3.25 7.64
N TYR A 134 -6.31 4.24 7.54
CA TYR A 134 -5.62 4.78 8.71
C TYR A 134 -6.57 5.45 9.69
N LEU A 135 -7.54 6.23 9.20
CA LEU A 135 -8.57 6.82 10.04
C LEU A 135 -9.35 5.73 10.79
N THR A 136 -9.74 4.69 10.08
CA THR A 136 -10.50 3.58 10.66
C THR A 136 -9.66 2.76 11.63
N GLU A 137 -8.38 2.50 11.36
CA GLU A 137 -7.50 1.70 12.22
C GLU A 137 -7.15 2.42 13.52
N ARG A 138 -6.87 3.73 13.44
CA ARG A 138 -6.33 4.52 14.55
C ARG A 138 -7.40 5.17 15.40
N LEU A 139 -8.58 5.50 14.86
CA LEU A 139 -9.62 6.21 15.59
C LEU A 139 -10.84 5.30 15.85
N PRO A 140 -11.00 4.75 17.07
CA PRO A 140 -12.20 3.99 17.44
C PRO A 140 -13.45 4.88 17.55
N ALA A 141 -13.25 6.16 17.87
CA ALA A 141 -14.27 7.19 17.89
C ALA A 141 -13.74 8.46 17.20
N MET A 142 -14.58 9.14 16.42
CA MET A 142 -14.21 10.37 15.73
C MET A 142 -15.39 11.33 15.57
N VAL A 143 -15.08 12.62 15.66
CA VAL A 143 -16.00 13.70 15.32
C VAL A 143 -15.65 14.15 13.90
N CYS A 144 -16.60 14.00 12.98
CA CYS A 144 -16.39 14.27 11.55
C CYS A 144 -17.27 15.44 11.09
N PRO A 145 -16.89 16.18 10.05
CA PRO A 145 -17.83 17.08 9.40
C PRO A 145 -19.02 16.34 8.82
N ARG A 146 -20.11 17.06 8.55
CA ARG A 146 -21.33 16.51 7.95
C ARG A 146 -21.16 15.80 6.61
N TRP A 147 -20.14 16.15 5.82
CA TRP A 147 -19.91 15.48 4.53
C TRP A 147 -19.57 13.98 4.68
N VAL A 148 -19.32 13.49 5.90
CA VAL A 148 -19.17 12.04 6.16
C VAL A 148 -20.42 11.24 5.77
N ASP A 149 -21.58 11.90 5.72
CA ASP A 149 -22.87 11.32 5.32
C ASP A 149 -23.15 11.50 3.81
N ASN A 150 -22.22 12.08 3.04
CA ASN A 150 -22.36 12.17 1.58
C ASN A 150 -22.22 10.79 0.94
N ARG A 151 -23.03 10.53 -0.09
CA ARG A 151 -23.00 9.26 -0.82
C ARG A 151 -21.87 9.22 -1.84
N ILE A 152 -21.29 8.03 -1.95
CA ILE A 152 -20.21 7.69 -2.87
C ILE A 152 -20.40 6.24 -3.34
N GLN A 153 -20.04 5.97 -4.59
CA GLN A 153 -20.09 4.62 -5.15
C GLN A 153 -18.67 4.09 -5.37
N PRO A 154 -17.95 3.68 -4.30
CA PRO A 154 -16.55 3.27 -4.40
C PRO A 154 -16.37 2.11 -5.38
N ILE A 155 -15.26 2.09 -6.11
CA ILE A 155 -14.95 1.06 -7.12
C ILE A 155 -13.66 0.33 -6.77
N ALA A 156 -13.59 -0.97 -6.98
CA ALA A 156 -12.37 -1.73 -6.76
C ALA A 156 -11.30 -1.35 -7.80
N VAL A 157 -10.02 -1.30 -7.39
CA VAL A 157 -8.91 -1.11 -8.34
C VAL A 157 -8.91 -2.16 -9.45
N ARG A 158 -9.35 -3.40 -9.15
CA ARG A 158 -9.49 -4.49 -10.12
C ARG A 158 -10.49 -4.16 -11.23
N ASP A 159 -11.64 -3.58 -10.86
CA ASP A 159 -12.66 -3.18 -11.84
C ASP A 159 -12.18 -1.99 -12.67
N VAL A 160 -11.47 -1.04 -12.06
CA VAL A 160 -10.84 0.08 -12.79
C VAL A 160 -9.83 -0.44 -13.82
N LEU A 161 -8.95 -1.38 -13.43
CA LEU A 161 -7.97 -1.98 -14.33
C LEU A 161 -8.64 -2.74 -15.49
N ARG A 162 -9.71 -3.48 -15.21
CA ARG A 162 -10.53 -4.11 -16.25
C ARG A 162 -11.05 -3.07 -17.24
N TYR A 163 -11.71 -2.00 -16.75
CA TYR A 163 -12.21 -0.94 -17.62
C TYR A 163 -11.10 -0.24 -18.42
N LEU A 164 -9.92 -0.04 -17.84
CA LEU A 164 -8.77 0.53 -18.57
C LEU A 164 -8.32 -0.37 -19.72
N ILE A 165 -8.22 -1.68 -19.49
CA ILE A 165 -7.83 -2.64 -20.51
C ILE A 165 -8.91 -2.71 -21.61
N ASP A 166 -10.16 -2.90 -21.22
CA ASP A 166 -11.28 -3.09 -22.14
C ASP A 166 -11.55 -1.81 -22.97
N ALA A 167 -11.35 -0.61 -22.39
CA ALA A 167 -11.54 0.66 -23.08
C ALA A 167 -10.60 0.88 -24.29
N ALA A 168 -9.49 0.14 -24.38
CA ALA A 168 -8.62 0.18 -25.57
C ALA A 168 -9.30 -0.37 -26.82
N ALA A 169 -10.25 -1.30 -26.65
CA ALA A 169 -10.98 -1.93 -27.74
C ALA A 169 -12.26 -1.18 -28.14
N LEU A 170 -12.55 -0.03 -27.51
CA LEU A 170 -13.74 0.75 -27.86
C LEU A 170 -13.69 1.18 -29.34
N PRO A 171 -14.85 1.18 -30.04
CA PRO A 171 -14.93 1.71 -31.40
C PRO A 171 -14.58 3.20 -31.47
N PRO A 172 -13.87 3.69 -32.51
CA PRO A 172 -13.40 5.08 -32.61
C PRO A 172 -14.50 6.16 -32.46
N GLU A 173 -15.74 5.84 -32.82
CA GLU A 173 -16.92 6.68 -32.65
C GLU A 173 -17.30 6.91 -31.18
N VAL A 174 -16.86 6.03 -30.28
CA VAL A 174 -17.08 6.18 -28.84
C VAL A 174 -16.08 7.20 -28.28
N HIS A 175 -16.52 8.46 -28.20
CA HIS A 175 -15.70 9.60 -27.79
C HIS A 175 -16.44 10.46 -26.74
N ARG A 176 -16.40 10.04 -25.48
CA ARG A 176 -17.02 10.75 -24.35
C ARG A 176 -16.43 10.32 -23.00
N GLY A 177 -16.88 10.97 -21.92
CA GLY A 177 -16.60 10.53 -20.56
C GLY A 177 -17.69 9.64 -19.98
N PHE A 178 -17.28 8.64 -19.21
CA PHE A 178 -18.10 7.61 -18.60
C PHE A 178 -17.94 7.60 -17.08
N ASP A 179 -19.04 7.51 -16.35
CA ASP A 179 -18.97 7.27 -14.91
C ASP A 179 -18.70 5.78 -14.65
N ILE A 180 -17.75 5.46 -13.77
CA ILE A 180 -17.50 4.08 -13.34
C ILE A 180 -17.63 3.96 -11.82
N GLY A 181 -18.41 2.99 -11.36
CA GLY A 181 -18.68 2.76 -9.94
C GLY A 181 -18.69 1.28 -9.58
N GLY A 182 -18.50 0.97 -8.29
CA GLY A 182 -18.68 -0.39 -7.77
C GLY A 182 -20.16 -0.74 -7.56
N ALA A 183 -20.42 -1.93 -7.01
CA ALA A 183 -21.78 -2.43 -6.80
C ALA A 183 -22.55 -1.66 -5.70
N ASP A 184 -21.84 -1.09 -4.73
CA ASP A 184 -22.44 -0.48 -3.54
C ASP A 184 -22.39 1.06 -3.59
N VAL A 185 -23.51 1.70 -3.24
CA VAL A 185 -23.56 3.14 -2.91
C VAL A 185 -23.57 3.27 -1.40
N LEU A 186 -22.54 3.90 -0.83
CA LEU A 186 -22.31 4.03 0.60
C LEU A 186 -22.02 5.48 0.98
N THR A 187 -22.17 5.80 2.26
CA THR A 187 -21.59 7.01 2.86
C THR A 187 -20.16 6.75 3.33
N TYR A 188 -19.35 7.80 3.53
CA TYR A 188 -18.02 7.62 4.14
C TYR A 188 -18.11 6.99 5.54
N ALA A 189 -19.17 7.32 6.30
CA ALA A 189 -19.42 6.71 7.60
C ALA A 189 -19.68 5.20 7.49
N GLU A 190 -20.44 4.76 6.49
CA GLU A 190 -20.66 3.34 6.20
C GLU A 190 -19.38 2.65 5.72
N MET A 191 -18.62 3.27 4.81
CA MET A 191 -17.33 2.74 4.35
C MET A 191 -16.38 2.47 5.53
N MET A 192 -16.26 3.39 6.49
CA MET A 192 -15.44 3.20 7.69
C MET A 192 -15.96 2.05 8.57
N ARG A 193 -17.28 1.91 8.73
CA ARG A 193 -17.88 0.81 9.53
C ARG A 193 -17.72 -0.54 8.83
N HIS A 194 -17.90 -0.60 7.52
CA HIS A 194 -17.69 -1.80 6.71
C HIS A 194 -16.21 -2.21 6.72
N TYR A 195 -15.29 -1.26 6.54
CA TYR A 195 -13.86 -1.51 6.68
C TYR A 195 -13.55 -2.12 8.05
N ALA A 196 -14.04 -1.51 9.14
CA ALA A 196 -13.81 -2.01 10.49
C ALA A 196 -14.30 -3.46 10.66
N ARG A 197 -15.48 -3.79 10.12
CA ARG A 197 -15.99 -5.17 10.14
C ARG A 197 -15.08 -6.13 9.38
N VAL A 198 -14.69 -5.82 8.14
CA VAL A 198 -13.82 -6.68 7.31
C VAL A 198 -12.42 -6.85 7.92
N ALA A 199 -11.88 -5.79 8.52
CA ALA A 199 -10.60 -5.79 9.23
C ALA A 199 -10.68 -6.48 10.61
N GLY A 200 -11.88 -6.81 11.11
CA GLY A 200 -12.10 -7.39 12.44
C GLY A 200 -11.82 -6.42 13.60
N LEU A 201 -12.04 -5.12 13.36
CA LEU A 201 -11.89 -4.06 14.34
C LEU A 201 -13.23 -3.81 15.06
N PRO A 202 -13.21 -3.28 16.29
CA PRO A 202 -14.44 -2.84 16.96
C PRO A 202 -15.22 -1.82 16.13
N ARG A 203 -16.55 -1.80 16.28
CA ARG A 203 -17.42 -0.83 15.61
C ARG A 203 -16.95 0.60 15.85
N ARG A 204 -16.89 1.41 14.79
CA ARG A 204 -16.49 2.82 14.87
C ARG A 204 -17.64 3.72 15.26
N ILE A 205 -17.39 4.58 16.25
CA ILE A 205 -18.31 5.62 16.70
C ILE A 205 -17.99 6.88 15.90
N ILE A 206 -18.92 7.33 15.07
CA ILE A 206 -18.73 8.47 14.17
C ILE A 206 -19.82 9.47 14.48
N VAL A 207 -19.43 10.68 14.88
CA VAL A 207 -20.34 11.76 15.27
C VAL A 207 -20.20 12.90 14.25
N PRO A 208 -21.17 13.10 13.35
CA PRO A 208 -21.14 14.22 12.41
C PRO A 208 -21.44 15.55 13.11
N THR A 209 -20.67 16.59 12.83
CA THR A 209 -20.84 17.95 13.37
C THR A 209 -20.84 19.01 12.26
N ARG A 210 -21.53 20.13 12.52
CA ARG A 210 -21.57 21.31 11.66
C ARG A 210 -20.39 22.27 11.87
N VAL A 211 -19.67 22.12 12.98
CA VAL A 211 -18.67 23.10 13.44
C VAL A 211 -17.29 22.84 12.84
N LEU A 212 -17.01 21.62 12.37
CA LEU A 212 -15.75 21.30 11.71
C LEU A 212 -15.79 21.73 10.24
N SER A 213 -15.03 22.76 9.90
CA SER A 213 -14.80 23.13 8.51
C SER A 213 -13.92 22.07 7.81
N PRO A 214 -14.05 21.87 6.48
CA PRO A 214 -13.18 20.98 5.72
C PRO A 214 -11.68 21.26 5.91
N TRP A 215 -11.33 22.53 6.13
CA TRP A 215 -9.95 22.97 6.37
C TRP A 215 -9.40 22.45 7.71
N LEU A 216 -10.20 22.50 8.79
CA LEU A 216 -9.79 22.00 10.11
C LEU A 216 -9.67 20.47 10.11
N SER A 217 -10.59 19.79 9.40
CA SER A 217 -10.55 18.33 9.25
C SER A 217 -9.33 17.85 8.47
N ALA A 218 -8.85 18.60 7.48
CA ALA A 218 -7.66 18.19 6.74
C ALA A 218 -6.37 18.22 7.59
N HIS A 219 -6.27 19.13 8.56
CA HIS A 219 -5.14 19.14 9.52
C HIS A 219 -5.20 17.93 10.45
N TRP A 220 -6.41 17.56 10.89
CA TRP A 220 -6.63 16.38 11.71
C TRP A 220 -6.27 15.09 10.97
N VAL A 221 -6.64 14.98 9.70
CA VAL A 221 -6.26 13.84 8.83
C VAL A 221 -4.73 13.74 8.70
N GLY A 222 -4.02 14.85 8.56
CA GLY A 222 -2.55 14.86 8.51
C GLY A 222 -1.84 14.45 9.80
N LEU A 223 -2.50 14.58 10.96
CA LEU A 223 -1.98 14.12 12.24
C LEU A 223 -2.15 12.61 12.41
N VAL A 224 -3.27 12.08 11.93
CA VAL A 224 -3.67 10.69 12.15
C VAL A 224 -3.18 9.77 11.03
N THR A 225 -3.00 10.29 9.81
CA THR A 225 -2.57 9.51 8.64
C THR A 225 -1.18 9.95 8.19
N PRO A 226 -0.31 9.02 7.74
CA PRO A 226 0.99 9.36 7.15
C PRO A 226 0.87 9.88 5.71
N VAL A 227 -0.35 10.04 5.17
CA VAL A 227 -0.58 10.60 3.83
C VAL A 227 -0.21 12.09 3.86
N PRO A 228 0.67 12.58 2.96
CA PRO A 228 1.10 13.97 2.96
C PRO A 228 -0.07 14.95 2.91
N ASN A 229 -0.03 16.02 3.71
CA ASN A 229 -1.07 17.05 3.75
C ASN A 229 -1.37 17.68 2.38
N ALA A 230 -0.37 17.75 1.49
CA ALA A 230 -0.52 18.25 0.14
C ALA A 230 -1.46 17.37 -0.73
N ILE A 231 -1.59 16.08 -0.41
CA ILE A 231 -2.50 15.13 -1.05
C ILE A 231 -3.83 15.07 -0.27
N ALA A 232 -3.76 14.98 1.06
CA ALA A 232 -4.95 14.83 1.91
C ALA A 232 -5.91 16.03 1.80
N ARG A 233 -5.40 17.27 1.78
CA ARG A 233 -6.24 18.49 1.73
C ARG A 233 -7.12 18.55 0.47
N PRO A 234 -6.57 18.45 -0.77
CA PRO A 234 -7.39 18.43 -1.98
C PRO A 234 -8.38 17.25 -2.02
N LEU A 235 -7.99 16.07 -1.54
CA LEU A 235 -8.88 14.91 -1.51
C LEU A 235 -10.05 15.16 -0.56
N VAL A 236 -9.81 15.56 0.69
CA VAL A 236 -10.87 15.91 1.66
C VAL A 236 -11.80 16.98 1.12
N ALA A 237 -11.26 18.00 0.43
CA ALA A 237 -12.08 19.03 -0.22
C ALA A 237 -12.99 18.46 -1.32
N SER A 238 -12.57 17.40 -2.02
CA SER A 238 -13.39 16.71 -3.01
C SER A 238 -14.47 15.80 -2.39
N LEU A 239 -14.26 15.27 -1.18
CA LEU A 239 -15.22 14.40 -0.48
C LEU A 239 -16.52 15.13 -0.08
N VAL A 240 -16.53 16.47 -0.14
CA VAL A 240 -17.71 17.30 0.12
C VAL A 240 -18.79 17.14 -0.96
N HIS A 241 -18.46 16.58 -2.12
CA HIS A 241 -19.42 16.31 -3.19
C HIS A 241 -19.84 14.84 -3.20
N GLU A 242 -21.11 14.59 -3.53
CA GLU A 242 -21.55 13.22 -3.83
C GLU A 242 -20.88 12.72 -5.11
N ALA A 243 -20.43 11.46 -5.08
CA ALA A 243 -19.71 10.83 -6.17
C ALA A 243 -20.33 9.45 -6.48
N VAL A 244 -21.55 9.51 -7.01
CA VAL A 244 -22.35 8.33 -7.44
C VAL A 244 -22.47 8.38 -8.96
N ALA A 245 -22.27 7.25 -9.63
CA ALA A 245 -22.37 7.16 -11.08
C ALA A 245 -23.80 7.53 -11.51
N ARG A 246 -23.93 8.38 -12.53
CA ARG A 246 -25.24 8.84 -13.03
C ARG A 246 -25.72 8.04 -14.23
N GLU A 247 -24.80 7.36 -14.86
CA GLU A 247 -25.00 6.53 -16.03
C GLU A 247 -24.20 5.24 -15.86
N ASN A 248 -24.54 4.23 -16.66
CA ASN A 248 -23.85 2.94 -16.66
C ASN A 248 -23.82 2.30 -18.06
N ASP A 249 -23.88 3.12 -19.13
CA ASP A 249 -23.95 2.61 -20.52
C ASP A 249 -22.63 1.96 -20.95
N LEU A 250 -21.52 2.31 -20.29
CA LEU A 250 -20.22 1.66 -20.50
C LEU A 250 -20.27 0.16 -20.23
N ALA A 251 -21.13 -0.31 -19.31
CA ALA A 251 -21.28 -1.74 -19.03
C ALA A 251 -21.89 -2.51 -20.21
N GLU A 252 -22.68 -1.85 -21.06
CA GLU A 252 -23.20 -2.43 -22.30
C GLU A 252 -22.14 -2.46 -23.40
N LEU A 253 -21.32 -1.41 -23.49
CA LEU A 253 -20.23 -1.30 -24.46
C LEU A 253 -19.07 -2.26 -24.14
N LEU A 254 -18.81 -2.49 -22.86
CA LEU A 254 -17.71 -3.33 -22.35
C LEU A 254 -18.27 -4.41 -21.42
N PRO A 255 -18.94 -5.45 -21.98
CA PRO A 255 -19.57 -6.50 -21.18
C PRO A 255 -18.51 -7.28 -20.40
N GLY A 256 -18.78 -7.49 -19.12
CA GLY A 256 -17.87 -8.18 -18.21
C GLY A 256 -18.54 -8.61 -16.91
N PRO A 257 -17.80 -9.15 -15.95
CA PRO A 257 -18.34 -9.48 -14.63
C PRO A 257 -18.89 -8.24 -13.94
N ALA A 258 -19.91 -8.43 -13.10
CA ALA A 258 -20.43 -7.36 -12.28
C ALA A 258 -19.31 -6.76 -11.39
N PRO A 259 -19.30 -5.43 -11.18
CA PRO A 259 -18.32 -4.79 -10.30
C PRO A 259 -18.33 -5.40 -8.89
N LEU A 260 -17.18 -5.41 -8.24
CA LEU A 260 -17.05 -5.95 -6.88
C LEU A 260 -17.80 -5.06 -5.88
N GLY A 261 -18.34 -5.71 -4.85
CA GLY A 261 -18.84 -5.01 -3.66
C GLY A 261 -17.70 -4.41 -2.84
N PHE A 262 -18.03 -3.44 -2.00
CA PHE A 262 -17.07 -2.73 -1.16
C PHE A 262 -16.34 -3.66 -0.19
N ASP A 263 -17.06 -4.58 0.46
CA ASP A 263 -16.48 -5.54 1.40
C ASP A 263 -15.44 -6.46 0.76
N GLU A 264 -15.75 -6.96 -0.44
CA GLU A 264 -14.88 -7.80 -1.25
C GLU A 264 -13.62 -7.01 -1.63
N SER A 265 -13.80 -5.78 -2.10
CA SER A 265 -12.72 -4.87 -2.46
C SER A 265 -11.77 -4.63 -1.29
N VAL A 266 -12.30 -4.37 -0.09
CA VAL A 266 -11.50 -4.20 1.14
C VAL A 266 -10.78 -5.49 1.52
N ARG A 267 -11.45 -6.65 1.46
CA ARG A 267 -10.83 -7.93 1.82
C ARG A 267 -9.68 -8.28 0.89
N LEU A 268 -9.83 -8.03 -0.41
CA LEU A 268 -8.77 -8.23 -1.39
C LEU A 268 -7.61 -7.24 -1.16
N ALA A 269 -7.91 -5.98 -0.82
CA ALA A 269 -6.88 -5.00 -0.47
C ALA A 269 -6.12 -5.34 0.83
N LEU A 270 -6.78 -5.99 1.80
CA LEU A 270 -6.18 -6.45 3.06
C LEU A 270 -5.50 -7.82 2.98
N GLY A 271 -5.79 -8.60 1.95
CA GLY A 271 -5.44 -10.03 1.84
C GLY A 271 -3.95 -10.31 2.02
N ARG A 272 -3.06 -9.50 1.43
CA ARG A 272 -1.61 -9.77 1.46
C ARG A 272 -0.84 -9.14 2.62
N ILE A 273 -1.37 -8.09 3.26
CA ILE A 273 -0.77 -7.54 4.51
C ILE A 273 -0.80 -8.61 5.61
N ARG A 274 -1.82 -9.47 5.62
CA ARG A 274 -1.95 -10.55 6.60
C ARG A 274 -0.82 -11.58 6.48
N ASP A 275 -0.30 -11.84 5.29
CA ASP A 275 0.66 -12.92 5.08
C ASP A 275 2.13 -12.47 5.21
N ALA A 276 2.40 -11.18 5.48
CA ALA A 276 3.74 -10.64 5.71
C ALA A 276 4.81 -11.21 4.76
N ASN A 277 4.47 -11.36 3.47
CA ASN A 277 5.44 -11.61 2.41
C ASN A 277 6.27 -10.33 2.22
N VAL A 278 7.15 -10.10 3.17
CA VAL A 278 8.19 -9.10 3.12
C VAL A 278 9.24 -9.63 2.13
N GLU A 279 9.18 -9.12 0.89
CA GLU A 279 10.20 -9.04 -0.17
C GLU A 279 11.05 -10.29 -0.54
N THR A 280 10.82 -11.45 0.06
CA THR A 280 11.70 -12.63 -0.13
C THR A 280 11.12 -13.70 -1.05
N ARG A 281 9.83 -13.62 -1.41
CA ARG A 281 9.27 -14.39 -2.53
C ARG A 281 9.15 -13.53 -3.78
N TRP A 282 10.26 -13.40 -4.49
CA TRP A 282 10.31 -12.85 -5.84
C TRP A 282 9.39 -13.60 -6.83
N SER A 283 8.97 -14.83 -6.50
CA SER A 283 8.18 -15.71 -7.37
C SER A 283 6.66 -15.52 -7.31
N SER A 284 6.11 -14.69 -6.41
CA SER A 284 4.64 -14.53 -6.25
C SER A 284 4.02 -13.30 -6.93
N ALA A 285 4.81 -12.52 -7.68
CA ALA A 285 4.35 -11.35 -8.44
C ALA A 285 3.59 -11.73 -9.75
N SER A 286 3.45 -13.02 -10.06
CA SER A 286 2.91 -13.52 -11.35
C SER A 286 1.52 -14.17 -11.24
N GLY A 287 0.84 -14.08 -10.09
CA GLY A 287 -0.53 -14.59 -9.92
C GLY A 287 -1.58 -13.68 -10.55
N ARG A 288 -2.77 -14.22 -10.86
CA ARG A 288 -3.96 -13.47 -11.33
C ARG A 288 -4.36 -12.27 -10.45
N ASP A 289 -3.89 -12.24 -9.19
CA ASP A 289 -4.15 -11.21 -8.19
C ASP A 289 -3.04 -10.16 -8.04
N ALA A 290 -2.04 -10.14 -8.92
CA ALA A 290 -0.85 -9.32 -8.75
C ALA A 290 -1.03 -7.82 -9.00
N SER A 291 -2.05 -7.45 -9.76
CA SER A 291 -2.25 -6.08 -10.24
C SER A 291 -2.78 -5.10 -9.18
N ALA A 292 -3.14 -5.57 -7.98
CA ALA A 292 -3.66 -4.75 -6.87
C ALA A 292 -2.77 -4.79 -5.61
N GLU A 293 -1.54 -5.28 -5.76
CA GLU A 293 -0.57 -5.42 -4.68
C GLU A 293 0.25 -4.15 -4.46
N PRO A 294 0.71 -3.90 -3.22
CA PRO A 294 1.73 -2.87 -3.01
C PRO A 294 3.03 -3.23 -3.74
N LEU A 295 3.54 -2.31 -4.54
CA LEU A 295 4.84 -2.44 -5.21
C LEU A 295 5.95 -1.78 -4.39
N PRO A 296 7.23 -2.21 -4.54
CA PRO A 296 8.36 -1.51 -3.91
C PRO A 296 8.46 -0.02 -4.31
N SER A 297 7.92 0.34 -5.47
CA SER A 297 7.83 1.72 -5.96
C SER A 297 6.69 2.53 -5.33
N ASP A 298 5.78 1.89 -4.60
CA ASP A 298 4.65 2.59 -3.99
C ASP A 298 5.11 3.51 -2.87
N PRO A 299 4.38 4.60 -2.61
CA PRO A 299 4.74 5.52 -1.55
C PRO A 299 4.79 4.80 -0.18
N ALA A 300 5.74 5.19 0.68
CA ALA A 300 5.92 4.58 2.00
C ALA A 300 4.70 4.65 2.94
N TRP A 301 3.68 5.45 2.61
CA TRP A 301 2.40 5.52 3.32
C TRP A 301 1.35 4.50 2.84
N SER A 302 1.66 3.69 1.83
CA SER A 302 0.76 2.63 1.33
C SER A 302 0.91 1.31 2.10
N GLY A 303 -0.11 0.45 2.02
CA GLY A 303 0.04 -0.97 2.34
C GLY A 303 0.09 -1.34 3.82
N GLY A 304 -0.25 -0.43 4.74
CA GLY A 304 -0.31 -0.77 6.17
C GLY A 304 0.35 0.26 7.08
N SER A 305 0.22 0.05 8.39
CA SER A 305 1.34 0.41 9.26
C SER A 305 2.20 -0.83 9.42
N ILE A 306 3.50 -0.67 9.19
CA ILE A 306 4.51 -1.67 9.47
C ILE A 306 5.58 -0.96 10.27
N TYR A 307 5.95 -1.51 11.41
CA TYR A 307 7.07 -1.03 12.19
C TYR A 307 8.22 -2.02 12.07
N THR A 308 9.39 -1.51 11.71
CA THR A 308 10.61 -2.30 11.57
C THR A 308 11.69 -1.81 12.52
N ASP A 309 12.44 -2.74 13.10
CA ASP A 309 13.69 -2.49 13.82
C ASP A 309 14.76 -3.37 13.19
N GLU A 310 15.74 -2.74 12.54
CA GLU A 310 16.83 -3.42 11.85
C GLU A 310 18.16 -3.17 12.54
N ARG A 311 18.92 -4.25 12.74
CA ARG A 311 20.27 -4.24 13.31
C ARG A 311 21.19 -4.99 12.36
N LYS A 312 22.36 -4.41 12.09
CA LYS A 312 23.43 -5.03 11.31
C LYS A 312 24.70 -5.03 12.15
N ARG A 313 25.44 -6.14 12.14
CA ARG A 313 26.75 -6.27 12.76
C ARG A 313 27.69 -7.08 11.87
N GLU A 314 28.93 -6.63 11.76
CA GLU A 314 30.03 -7.43 11.24
C GLU A 314 30.40 -8.50 12.26
N VAL A 315 30.76 -9.68 11.78
CA VAL A 315 31.11 -10.85 12.58
C VAL A 315 32.42 -11.43 12.03
N HIS A 316 33.42 -11.54 12.90
CA HIS A 316 34.74 -12.09 12.57
C HIS A 316 34.75 -13.62 12.58
N ALA A 317 33.77 -14.23 11.90
CA ALA A 317 33.64 -15.67 11.72
C ALA A 317 32.96 -16.01 10.38
N PRO A 318 33.16 -17.21 9.84
CA PRO A 318 32.47 -17.66 8.63
C PRO A 318 30.95 -17.73 8.84
N ALA A 319 30.19 -17.51 7.76
CA ALA A 319 28.73 -17.49 7.79
C ALA A 319 28.14 -18.80 8.32
N GLU A 320 28.81 -19.95 8.10
CA GLU A 320 28.38 -21.26 8.60
C GLU A 320 28.47 -21.37 10.13
N ARG A 321 29.41 -20.66 10.75
CA ARG A 321 29.55 -20.62 12.22
C ARG A 321 28.50 -19.69 12.81
N LEU A 322 28.30 -18.52 12.21
CA LEU A 322 27.21 -17.61 12.56
C LEU A 322 25.84 -18.29 12.43
N TRP A 323 25.62 -19.02 11.33
CA TRP A 323 24.37 -19.75 11.09
C TRP A 323 24.09 -20.79 12.17
N ARG A 324 25.10 -21.54 12.64
CA ARG A 324 24.94 -22.49 13.75
C ARG A 324 24.46 -21.82 15.03
N VAL A 325 24.92 -20.61 15.33
CA VAL A 325 24.45 -19.84 16.49
C VAL A 325 23.01 -19.39 16.30
N ILE A 326 22.65 -18.91 15.10
CA ILE A 326 21.28 -18.50 14.76
C ILE A 326 20.30 -19.68 14.85
N GLU A 327 20.65 -20.84 14.28
CA GLU A 327 19.84 -22.06 14.33
C GLU A 327 19.76 -22.63 15.77
N GLY A 328 20.73 -22.30 16.61
CA GLY A 328 20.79 -22.63 18.03
C GLY A 328 19.93 -21.75 18.96
N VAL A 329 19.28 -20.69 18.46
CA VAL A 329 18.45 -19.78 19.27
C VAL A 329 17.26 -20.52 19.92
N GLY A 330 16.97 -20.19 21.19
CA GLY A 330 15.90 -20.79 22.00
C GLY A 330 16.34 -22.05 22.77
N GLY A 331 15.43 -22.62 23.57
CA GLY A 331 15.75 -23.80 24.40
C GLY A 331 16.80 -23.50 25.48
N GLU A 332 17.74 -24.42 25.71
CA GLU A 332 18.80 -24.27 26.74
C GLU A 332 19.81 -23.15 26.42
N ASN A 333 19.96 -22.78 25.14
CA ASN A 333 20.83 -21.67 24.70
C ASN A 333 20.20 -20.28 24.93
N GLY A 334 18.88 -20.23 25.16
CA GLY A 334 18.12 -19.00 25.34
C GLY A 334 18.10 -18.10 24.08
N TRP A 335 17.69 -16.84 24.26
CA TRP A 335 17.51 -15.87 23.18
C TRP A 335 18.70 -14.91 23.01
N TYR A 336 19.86 -15.25 23.60
CA TYR A 336 21.06 -14.38 23.56
C TYR A 336 20.77 -12.92 23.99
N SER A 337 19.74 -12.69 24.79
CA SER A 337 19.18 -11.38 25.15
C SER A 337 18.87 -11.34 26.66
N PHE A 338 18.61 -10.16 27.23
CA PHE A 338 18.36 -9.98 28.68
C PHE A 338 17.23 -10.94 29.16
N PRO A 339 17.54 -12.00 29.94
CA PRO A 339 16.59 -13.07 30.24
C PRO A 339 15.33 -12.59 30.98
N LEU A 340 15.46 -11.53 31.78
CA LEU A 340 14.40 -10.98 32.61
C LEU A 340 13.25 -10.37 31.78
N ALA A 341 13.56 -9.67 30.67
CA ALA A 341 12.56 -9.00 29.83
C ALA A 341 11.64 -10.01 29.13
N TRP A 342 12.23 -11.11 28.65
CA TRP A 342 11.52 -12.21 28.00
C TRP A 342 10.73 -13.05 29.02
N SER A 343 11.28 -13.25 30.22
CA SER A 343 10.60 -13.95 31.33
C SER A 343 9.34 -13.23 31.80
N VAL A 344 9.42 -11.92 32.02
CA VAL A 344 8.28 -11.08 32.41
C VAL A 344 7.23 -11.06 31.30
N ARG A 345 7.65 -10.97 30.03
CA ARG A 345 6.72 -10.99 28.89
C ARG A 345 6.00 -12.33 28.75
N GLY A 346 6.71 -13.45 28.93
CA GLY A 346 6.13 -14.80 28.91
C GLY A 346 5.12 -15.05 30.02
N TRP A 347 5.35 -14.45 31.19
CA TRP A 347 4.41 -14.50 32.31
C TRP A 347 3.16 -13.65 32.03
N LEU A 348 3.33 -12.43 31.51
CA LEU A 348 2.22 -11.58 31.06
C LEU A 348 1.37 -12.26 29.98
N ASP A 349 1.99 -12.89 28.98
CA ASP A 349 1.29 -13.63 27.93
C ASP A 349 0.42 -14.76 28.51
N ARG A 350 0.96 -15.52 29.47
CA ARG A 350 0.22 -16.61 30.14
C ARG A 350 -0.99 -16.09 30.91
N MET A 351 -0.89 -14.94 31.56
CA MET A 351 -2.03 -14.35 32.30
C MET A 351 -3.18 -13.88 31.43
N VAL A 352 -2.92 -13.49 30.17
CA VAL A 352 -3.98 -13.22 29.18
C VAL A 352 -4.32 -14.42 28.31
N GLY A 353 -3.94 -15.64 28.72
CA GLY A 353 -4.30 -16.90 28.05
C GLY A 353 -3.49 -17.21 26.78
N GLY A 354 -2.30 -16.63 26.65
CA GLY A 354 -1.30 -16.97 25.63
C GLY A 354 -0.44 -18.18 26.01
N VAL A 355 0.50 -18.53 25.14
CA VAL A 355 1.25 -19.80 25.17
C VAL A 355 2.34 -19.82 26.26
N GLY A 356 2.91 -18.65 26.61
CA GLY A 356 4.03 -18.52 27.58
C GLY A 356 5.32 -19.25 27.18
N LEU A 357 6.27 -19.39 28.12
CA LEU A 357 7.62 -20.00 27.93
C LEU A 357 7.69 -21.54 28.00
N ARG A 358 6.70 -22.28 27.48
CA ARG A 358 6.66 -23.75 27.70
C ARG A 358 6.35 -24.58 26.45
N ARG A 359 7.08 -24.33 25.36
CA ARG A 359 7.22 -25.28 24.25
C ARG A 359 8.71 -25.46 23.95
N GLY A 360 9.26 -26.58 24.41
CA GLY A 360 10.64 -26.96 24.13
C GLY A 360 10.84 -27.39 22.68
N ARG A 361 12.09 -27.33 22.23
CA ARG A 361 12.54 -27.78 20.89
C ARG A 361 12.53 -29.29 20.77
N ARG A 362 12.43 -29.80 19.54
CA ARG A 362 12.56 -31.23 19.22
C ARG A 362 14.02 -31.64 19.01
N ASP A 363 14.85 -30.72 18.51
CA ASP A 363 16.30 -30.86 18.33
C ASP A 363 16.99 -29.55 18.77
N LYS A 364 18.13 -29.67 19.46
CA LYS A 364 18.89 -28.54 20.01
C LYS A 364 19.70 -27.79 18.95
N ASP A 365 20.09 -28.48 17.87
CA ASP A 365 21.05 -27.96 16.89
C ASP A 365 20.41 -27.69 15.52
N ARG A 366 19.19 -28.21 15.28
CA ARG A 366 18.46 -28.01 14.02
C ARG A 366 17.05 -27.49 14.21
N LEU A 367 16.61 -26.66 13.28
CA LEU A 367 15.23 -26.14 13.24
C LEU A 367 14.50 -26.62 11.99
N ARG A 368 13.20 -26.85 12.11
CA ARG A 368 12.33 -27.14 10.96
C ARG A 368 11.20 -26.14 10.85
N VAL A 369 10.80 -25.85 9.61
CA VAL A 369 9.60 -25.04 9.34
C VAL A 369 8.40 -25.65 10.08
N GLY A 370 7.66 -24.80 10.79
CA GLY A 370 6.51 -25.15 11.62
C GLY A 370 6.84 -25.46 13.08
N GLU A 371 8.12 -25.61 13.46
CA GLU A 371 8.54 -25.89 14.84
C GLU A 371 8.26 -24.70 15.78
N ALA A 372 7.92 -24.98 17.04
CA ALA A 372 7.70 -23.94 18.04
C ALA A 372 8.98 -23.70 18.85
N LEU A 373 9.31 -22.42 19.02
CA LEU A 373 10.43 -21.90 19.81
C LEU A 373 9.85 -20.97 20.88
N ASP A 374 9.56 -21.51 22.06
CA ASP A 374 8.81 -20.81 23.11
C ASP A 374 7.44 -20.32 22.61
N TRP A 375 7.30 -19.01 22.38
CA TRP A 375 6.11 -18.36 21.83
C TRP A 375 6.29 -17.95 20.36
N TRP A 376 7.36 -18.40 19.70
CA TRP A 376 7.59 -18.20 18.28
C TRP A 376 7.32 -19.48 17.52
N ARG A 377 6.97 -19.37 16.25
CA ARG A 377 6.92 -20.47 15.29
C ARG A 377 7.90 -20.19 14.18
N VAL A 378 8.71 -21.19 13.84
CA VAL A 378 9.53 -21.16 12.63
C VAL A 378 8.60 -21.11 11.43
N GLU A 379 8.66 -20.02 10.68
CA GLU A 379 7.82 -19.82 9.51
C GLU A 379 8.59 -20.12 8.22
N GLU A 380 9.88 -19.74 8.18
CA GLU A 380 10.75 -19.99 7.03
C GLU A 380 12.19 -20.21 7.48
N ILE A 381 12.87 -21.12 6.79
CA ILE A 381 14.31 -21.35 6.91
C ILE A 381 14.87 -21.47 5.49
N VAL A 382 15.87 -20.64 5.17
CA VAL A 382 16.80 -20.87 4.06
C VAL A 382 18.11 -21.31 4.69
N PRO A 383 18.48 -22.60 4.56
CA PRO A 383 19.65 -23.15 5.24
C PRO A 383 20.92 -22.34 4.97
N GLY A 384 21.63 -21.97 6.03
CA GLY A 384 22.86 -21.19 5.96
C GLY A 384 22.67 -19.68 5.82
N SER A 385 21.45 -19.17 5.66
CA SER A 385 21.25 -17.75 5.34
C SER A 385 20.11 -17.03 6.05
N LEU A 386 18.91 -17.63 6.23
CA LEU A 386 17.73 -16.93 6.77
C LEU A 386 16.92 -17.81 7.72
N LEU A 387 16.63 -17.29 8.91
CA LEU A 387 15.64 -17.84 9.84
C LEU A 387 14.54 -16.79 10.08
N ARG A 388 13.29 -17.11 9.76
CA ARG A 388 12.10 -16.28 10.06
C ARG A 388 11.24 -16.95 11.12
N LEU A 389 10.96 -16.19 12.18
CA LEU A 389 10.14 -16.59 13.29
C LEU A 389 8.89 -15.71 13.35
N ARG A 390 7.71 -16.31 13.46
CA ARG A 390 6.44 -15.61 13.69
C ARG A 390 6.01 -15.72 15.14
N ALA A 391 5.65 -14.60 15.76
CA ALA A 391 5.18 -14.60 17.13
C ALA A 391 3.77 -15.23 17.23
N GLU A 392 3.59 -16.14 18.18
CA GLU A 392 2.30 -16.76 18.55
C GLU A 392 1.69 -16.13 19.82
N MET A 393 2.43 -15.25 20.50
CA MET A 393 1.94 -14.56 21.71
C MET A 393 0.69 -13.71 21.41
N ARG A 394 -0.15 -13.52 22.43
CA ARG A 394 -1.29 -12.60 22.34
C ARG A 394 -0.77 -11.17 22.43
N VAL A 395 -0.66 -10.54 21.26
CA VAL A 395 -0.40 -9.10 21.09
C VAL A 395 -1.47 -8.51 20.18
N PRO A 396 -1.80 -7.21 20.31
CA PRO A 396 -2.74 -6.53 19.43
C PRO A 396 -2.10 -6.24 18.06
N GLY A 397 -1.69 -7.28 17.34
CA GLY A 397 -0.95 -7.20 16.09
C GLY A 397 -0.36 -8.55 15.68
N ARG A 398 0.55 -8.53 14.71
CA ARG A 398 1.39 -9.67 14.32
C ARG A 398 2.84 -9.24 14.34
N ALA A 399 3.73 -10.12 14.78
CA ALA A 399 5.15 -9.83 14.89
C ALA A 399 5.99 -10.93 14.26
N TRP A 400 7.09 -10.54 13.63
CA TRP A 400 8.09 -11.42 13.05
C TRP A 400 9.48 -10.99 13.50
N LEU A 401 10.38 -11.97 13.59
CA LEU A 401 11.80 -11.75 13.79
C LEU A 401 12.54 -12.54 12.71
N GLU A 402 13.34 -11.83 11.92
CA GLU A 402 14.22 -12.37 10.91
C GLU A 402 15.66 -12.24 11.36
N MET A 403 16.44 -13.29 11.12
CA MET A 403 17.86 -13.35 11.40
C MET A 403 18.57 -13.91 10.17
N CYS A 404 19.55 -13.16 9.67
CA CYS A 404 20.30 -13.52 8.47
C CYS A 404 21.80 -13.60 8.75
N ALA A 405 22.45 -14.54 8.07
CA ALA A 405 23.91 -14.64 7.96
C ALA A 405 24.30 -14.45 6.49
N GLU A 406 25.07 -13.40 6.21
CA GLU A 406 25.58 -13.08 4.86
C GLU A 406 27.11 -13.21 4.88
N ALA A 407 27.72 -13.83 3.86
CA ALA A 407 29.18 -13.88 3.76
C ALA A 407 29.73 -12.55 3.22
N ASP A 408 30.80 -12.03 3.83
CA ASP A 408 31.42 -10.74 3.45
C ASP A 408 32.73 -10.90 2.67
N GLY A 409 33.01 -12.12 2.19
CA GLY A 409 34.13 -12.39 1.30
C GLY A 409 35.51 -12.13 1.92
N ASP A 410 35.83 -12.80 3.05
CA ASP A 410 37.19 -12.89 3.63
C ASP A 410 37.21 -13.87 4.84
N GLY A 411 36.36 -14.90 4.80
CA GLY A 411 36.07 -15.74 5.98
C GLY A 411 35.31 -15.01 7.10
N ARG A 412 34.82 -13.79 6.83
CA ARG A 412 33.94 -12.99 7.69
C ARG A 412 32.48 -13.09 7.25
N SER A 413 31.58 -12.69 8.14
CA SER A 413 30.16 -12.64 7.86
C SER A 413 29.51 -11.39 8.43
N VAL A 414 28.31 -11.09 7.95
CA VAL A 414 27.44 -10.04 8.43
C VAL A 414 26.21 -10.68 9.02
N TYR A 415 25.93 -10.36 10.29
CA TYR A 415 24.67 -10.65 10.95
C TYR A 415 23.68 -9.52 10.70
N ARG A 416 22.50 -9.85 10.15
CA ARG A 416 21.37 -8.93 10.04
C ARG A 416 20.20 -9.46 10.85
N GLN A 417 19.60 -8.60 11.65
CA GLN A 417 18.42 -8.90 12.45
C GLN A 417 17.33 -7.88 12.14
N ARG A 418 16.12 -8.36 11.90
CA ARG A 418 14.99 -7.52 11.56
C ARG A 418 13.75 -7.95 12.33
N ALA A 419 13.27 -7.10 13.22
CA ALA A 419 11.99 -7.27 13.88
C ALA A 419 10.91 -6.49 13.11
N VAL A 420 9.85 -7.17 12.70
CA VAL A 420 8.73 -6.58 11.95
C VAL A 420 7.46 -6.69 12.80
N PHE A 421 6.73 -5.60 12.98
CA PHE A 421 5.46 -5.58 13.70
C PHE A 421 4.36 -4.91 12.89
N LEU A 422 3.27 -5.64 12.66
CA LEU A 422 2.05 -5.17 12.03
C LEU A 422 1.01 -4.90 13.14
N PRO A 423 0.78 -3.65 13.54
CA PRO A 423 -0.20 -3.30 14.56
C PRO A 423 -1.63 -3.59 14.10
N ARG A 424 -2.47 -4.07 15.02
CA ARG A 424 -3.92 -4.22 14.79
C ARG A 424 -4.67 -3.10 15.50
N GLY A 425 -5.12 -2.11 14.72
CA GLY A 425 -5.85 -0.95 15.22
C GLY A 425 -5.08 -0.15 16.28
N LEU A 426 -5.78 0.74 16.99
CA LEU A 426 -5.17 1.62 18.00
C LEU A 426 -4.39 0.87 19.10
N ALA A 427 -4.92 -0.25 19.60
CA ALA A 427 -4.25 -1.05 20.62
C ALA A 427 -2.88 -1.56 20.16
N GLY A 428 -2.75 -1.93 18.88
CA GLY A 428 -1.47 -2.32 18.28
C GLY A 428 -0.46 -1.19 18.25
N HIS A 429 -0.88 0.00 17.86
CA HIS A 429 -0.02 1.18 17.85
C HIS A 429 0.47 1.55 19.25
N LEU A 430 -0.43 1.55 20.23
CA LEU A 430 -0.08 1.82 21.64
C LEU A 430 0.87 0.75 22.19
N TYR A 431 0.64 -0.51 21.84
CA TYR A 431 1.53 -1.61 22.22
C TYR A 431 2.95 -1.39 21.68
N TRP A 432 3.10 -1.13 20.38
CA TRP A 432 4.41 -0.85 19.79
C TRP A 432 5.10 0.33 20.48
N ALA A 433 4.39 1.46 20.65
CA ALA A 433 4.94 2.65 21.30
C ALA A 433 5.42 2.37 22.72
N SER A 434 4.73 1.50 23.46
CA SER A 434 5.12 1.13 24.84
C SER A 434 6.38 0.26 24.91
N VAL A 435 6.63 -0.58 23.89
CA VAL A 435 7.74 -1.55 23.88
C VAL A 435 8.97 -0.98 23.15
N TRP A 436 8.78 -0.03 22.23
CA TRP A 436 9.85 0.58 21.42
C TRP A 436 11.07 1.08 22.23
N PRO A 437 10.94 1.74 23.40
CA PRO A 437 12.10 2.17 24.19
C PRO A 437 13.00 1.00 24.64
N PHE A 438 12.44 -0.19 24.81
CA PHE A 438 13.16 -1.38 25.25
C PHE A 438 13.83 -2.14 24.10
N HIS A 439 13.41 -1.91 22.85
CA HIS A 439 13.97 -2.58 21.67
C HIS A 439 15.48 -2.35 21.55
N GLY A 440 15.93 -1.13 21.81
CA GLY A 440 17.36 -0.78 21.79
C GLY A 440 18.20 -1.57 22.79
N ILE A 441 17.62 -2.04 23.90
CA ILE A 441 18.33 -2.86 24.90
C ILE A 441 18.27 -4.34 24.49
N VAL A 442 17.07 -4.80 24.15
CA VAL A 442 16.77 -6.21 23.89
C VAL A 442 17.40 -6.70 22.59
N PHE A 443 17.19 -5.98 21.49
CA PHE A 443 17.63 -6.39 20.15
C PHE A 443 19.11 -6.09 19.89
N ASN A 444 19.67 -5.00 20.41
CA ASN A 444 21.12 -4.80 20.36
C ASN A 444 21.87 -5.78 21.26
N GLY A 445 21.28 -6.19 22.40
CA GLY A 445 21.83 -7.24 23.26
C GLY A 445 21.89 -8.57 22.51
N MET A 446 20.78 -8.96 21.88
CA MET A 446 20.67 -10.15 21.04
C MET A 446 21.72 -10.18 19.92
N ALA A 447 21.76 -9.12 19.09
CA ALA A 447 22.69 -9.06 17.96
C ALA A 447 24.16 -9.15 18.39
N ARG A 448 24.50 -8.53 19.52
CA ARG A 448 25.87 -8.57 20.08
C ARG A 448 26.25 -9.96 20.57
N ASN A 449 25.35 -10.62 21.30
CA ASN A 449 25.64 -11.93 21.88
C ASN A 449 25.64 -13.05 20.83
N ILE A 450 24.83 -12.95 19.78
CA ILE A 450 24.88 -13.86 18.62
C ILE A 450 26.21 -13.71 17.89
N ALA A 451 26.63 -12.47 17.58
CA ALA A 451 27.92 -12.21 16.94
C ALA A 451 29.08 -12.76 17.79
N ARG A 452 29.09 -12.46 19.10
CA ARG A 452 30.12 -12.95 20.02
C ARG A 452 30.16 -14.48 20.08
N GLY A 453 29.00 -15.15 20.17
CA GLY A 453 28.95 -16.62 20.19
C GLY A 453 29.39 -17.28 18.88
N ALA A 454 29.45 -16.54 17.78
CA ALA A 454 30.02 -17.02 16.52
C ALA A 454 31.55 -16.79 16.45
N GLU A 455 32.06 -15.77 17.13
CA GLU A 455 33.48 -15.41 17.17
C GLU A 455 34.27 -16.22 18.22
N GLU A 456 33.65 -16.53 19.35
CA GLU A 456 34.14 -17.47 20.38
C GLU A 456 34.03 -18.91 19.90
#